data_AF-A0A2P7SPS0-F1
#
_entry.id   AF-A0A2P7SPS0-F1
#
_cell.length_a   1.000
_cell.length_b   1.000
_cell.length_c   1.000
_cell.angle_alpha   90.00
_cell.angle_beta   90.00
_cell.angle_gamma   90.00
#
_symmetry.space_group_name_H-M   'P 1'
#
loop_
_entity.id
_entity.type
_entity.pdbx_description
1 polymer ?
#
loop_
_entity_poly.entity_id
_entity_poly.type
_entity_poly.pdbx_seq_one_letter_code
_entity_poly.pdbx_strand_id
1 'polypeptide(L)'
;MRVDSHLRRGVPAKASLLGLALSLLAVPAMAQDKPTVESLLKQGYDVVGVFPSDAGPGILLEDDDGDRLMMCFVAETPQSAEIVTQYCKPVR
;
A
#
# COMPACT_ATOMS: atom_id res chain seq x y z
N MET A 1 0.48 -81.38 0.65
CA MET A 1 -0.95 -81.02 0.74
C MET A 1 -1.06 -79.50 0.76
N ARG A 2 -1.98 -78.93 -0.03
CA ARG A 2 -2.20 -77.47 -0.18
C ARG A 2 -2.44 -76.78 1.17
N VAL A 3 -1.90 -75.58 1.33
CA VAL A 3 -2.54 -74.52 2.12
C VAL A 3 -2.39 -73.21 1.34
N ASP A 4 -3.54 -72.71 0.86
CA ASP A 4 -3.73 -71.36 0.37
C ASP A 4 -3.65 -70.35 1.53
N SER A 5 -3.10 -69.17 1.29
CA SER A 5 -3.33 -68.00 2.14
C SER A 5 -3.23 -66.72 1.33
N HIS A 6 -4.42 -66.15 1.17
CA HIS A 6 -4.81 -64.90 0.56
C HIS A 6 -3.98 -63.63 0.86
N LEU A 7 -4.21 -62.67 -0.03
CA LEU A 7 -4.39 -61.23 0.22
C LEU A 7 -3.12 -60.35 0.19
N ARG A 8 -3.00 -59.49 -0.83
CA ARG A 8 -3.48 -58.09 -0.75
C ARG A 8 -3.34 -57.32 -2.07
N ARG A 9 -4.31 -56.41 -2.24
CA ARG A 9 -4.55 -55.46 -3.34
C ARG A 9 -3.38 -54.49 -3.56
N GLY A 10 -3.11 -54.17 -4.82
CA GLY A 10 -2.35 -52.99 -5.24
C GLY A 10 -3.00 -52.39 -6.50
N VAL A 11 -3.46 -51.14 -6.40
CA VAL A 11 -4.16 -50.37 -7.43
C VAL A 11 -3.17 -49.87 -8.49
N PRO A 12 -3.40 -50.00 -9.82
CA PRO A 12 -2.56 -49.33 -10.80
C PRO A 12 -3.04 -47.89 -11.08
N ALA A 13 -2.14 -46.96 -10.76
CA ALA A 13 -1.74 -45.78 -11.54
C ALA A 13 -2.83 -45.10 -12.40
N LYS A 14 -3.46 -44.07 -11.83
CA LYS A 14 -4.09 -43.02 -12.64
C LYS A 14 -3.01 -42.07 -13.13
N ALA A 15 -2.89 -41.99 -14.46
CA ALA A 15 -2.00 -41.13 -15.21
C ALA A 15 -2.15 -39.67 -14.77
N SER A 16 -1.01 -39.06 -14.42
CA SER A 16 -0.91 -37.66 -14.05
C SER A 16 -0.93 -36.82 -15.32
N LEU A 17 -2.06 -36.15 -15.57
CA LEU A 17 -2.18 -35.10 -16.59
C LEU A 17 -1.39 -33.87 -16.13
N LEU A 18 -0.24 -33.65 -16.78
CA LEU A 18 0.53 -32.42 -16.70
C LEU A 18 -0.30 -31.29 -17.37
N GLY A 19 -0.92 -30.44 -16.55
CA GLY A 19 -1.54 -29.20 -16.99
C GLY A 19 -0.87 -28.03 -16.26
N LEU A 20 0.24 -27.52 -16.81
CA LEU A 20 0.95 -26.36 -16.27
C LEU A 20 0.18 -25.09 -16.68
N ALA A 21 -0.80 -24.69 -15.87
CA ALA A 21 -1.53 -23.43 -16.04
C ALA A 21 -0.65 -22.27 -15.53
N LEU A 22 -0.05 -21.54 -16.46
CA LEU A 22 0.72 -20.32 -16.17
C LEU A 22 -0.26 -19.15 -15.98
N SER A 23 -0.77 -19.00 -14.75
CA SER A 23 -1.62 -17.86 -14.38
C SER A 23 -0.78 -16.58 -14.31
N LEU A 24 -0.89 -15.74 -15.34
CA LEU A 24 -0.45 -14.34 -15.30
C LEU A 24 -1.19 -13.64 -14.16
N LEU A 25 -0.50 -13.38 -13.05
CA LEU A 25 -0.97 -12.45 -12.02
C LEU A 25 -0.89 -11.03 -12.61
N ALA A 26 -2.00 -10.56 -13.17
CA ALA A 26 -2.20 -9.15 -13.47
C ALA A 26 -2.23 -8.40 -12.13
N VAL A 27 -1.10 -7.79 -11.75
CA VAL A 27 -1.06 -6.88 -10.60
C VAL A 27 -1.85 -5.64 -10.98
N PRO A 28 -2.95 -5.30 -10.31
CA PRO A 28 -3.62 -4.03 -10.57
C PRO A 28 -2.66 -2.91 -10.17
N ALA A 29 -2.36 -2.01 -11.10
CA ALA A 29 -1.68 -0.77 -10.79
C ALA A 29 -2.61 0.06 -9.91
N MET A 30 -2.43 -0.02 -8.59
CA MET A 30 -3.11 0.86 -7.65
C MET A 30 -2.57 2.27 -7.92
N ALA A 31 -3.45 3.18 -8.32
CA ALA A 31 -3.11 4.59 -8.40
C ALA A 31 -2.61 5.02 -7.02
N GLN A 32 -1.34 5.44 -6.93
CA GLN A 32 -0.83 5.99 -5.68
C GLN A 32 -1.58 7.30 -5.42
N ASP A 33 -2.40 7.32 -4.38
CA ASP A 33 -3.05 8.53 -3.92
C ASP A 33 -1.98 9.61 -3.66
N LYS A 34 -2.29 10.84 -4.08
CA LYS A 34 -1.38 11.97 -3.82
C LYS A 34 -1.25 12.14 -2.30
N PRO A 35 -0.03 12.34 -1.77
CA PRO A 35 0.16 12.52 -0.34
C PRO A 35 -0.64 13.73 0.15
N THR A 36 -1.31 13.56 1.29
CA THR A 36 -2.02 14.62 2.01
C THR A 36 -1.36 14.81 3.35
N VAL A 37 -1.60 15.95 4.00
CA VAL A 37 -1.11 16.18 5.38
C VAL A 37 -1.59 15.05 6.29
N GLU A 38 -2.87 14.68 6.22
CA GLU A 38 -3.44 13.59 7.02
C GLU A 38 -2.77 12.24 6.74
N SER A 39 -2.51 11.89 5.47
CA SER A 39 -1.88 10.60 5.15
C SER A 39 -0.43 10.55 5.60
N LEU A 40 0.30 11.67 5.56
CA LEU A 40 1.67 11.78 6.06
C LEU A 40 1.73 11.66 7.58
N LEU A 41 0.81 12.31 8.32
CA LEU A 41 0.72 12.16 9.77
C LEU A 41 0.47 10.70 10.17
N LYS A 42 -0.41 9.99 9.44
CA LYS A 42 -0.63 8.55 9.66
C LYS A 42 0.59 7.67 9.33
N GLN A 43 1.53 8.18 8.55
CA GLN A 43 2.76 7.49 8.16
C GLN A 43 3.95 7.76 9.10
N GLY A 44 3.77 8.54 10.18
CA GLY A 44 4.87 8.89 11.10
C GLY A 44 5.66 10.11 10.61
N TYR A 45 5.00 11.07 9.97
CA TYR A 45 5.56 12.39 9.81
C TYR A 45 5.02 13.31 10.92
N ASP A 46 5.88 14.17 11.43
CA ASP A 46 5.56 15.21 12.40
C ASP A 46 5.52 16.59 11.75
N VAL A 47 4.67 17.48 12.28
CA VAL A 47 4.64 18.88 11.85
C VAL A 47 5.78 19.64 12.52
N VAL A 48 6.76 20.07 11.72
CA VAL A 48 7.93 20.82 12.19
C VAL A 48 7.82 22.33 11.94
N GLY A 49 6.85 22.76 11.13
CA GLY A 49 6.60 24.17 10.90
C GLY A 49 5.28 24.48 10.20
N VAL A 50 4.73 25.65 10.50
CA VAL A 50 3.56 26.21 9.81
C VAL A 50 3.84 27.67 9.50
N PHE A 51 3.55 28.10 8.28
CA PHE A 51 3.77 29.48 7.85
C PHE A 51 2.65 29.96 6.91
N PRO A 52 2.26 31.25 6.98
CA PRO A 52 1.30 31.81 6.04
C PRO A 52 1.90 31.93 4.64
N SER A 53 1.09 31.74 3.59
CA SER A 53 1.47 32.02 2.21
C SER A 53 0.25 32.41 1.37
N ASP A 54 0.48 33.02 0.21
CA ASP A 54 -0.58 33.42 -0.72
C ASP A 54 -1.35 32.22 -1.32
N ALA A 55 -0.74 31.03 -1.31
CA ALA A 55 -1.38 29.79 -1.76
C ALA A 55 -2.24 29.10 -0.68
N GLY A 56 -2.27 29.66 0.53
CA GLY A 56 -2.85 29.06 1.74
C GLY A 56 -1.78 28.75 2.79
N PRO A 57 -2.16 28.29 4.00
CA PRO A 57 -1.19 27.90 5.01
C PRO A 57 -0.24 26.81 4.49
N GLY A 58 1.06 27.08 4.62
CA GLY A 58 2.12 26.12 4.38
C GLY A 58 2.40 25.32 5.64
N ILE A 59 2.50 24.00 5.51
CA ILE A 59 2.82 23.04 6.56
C ILE A 59 4.06 22.27 6.10
N LEU A 60 5.12 22.32 6.92
CA LEU A 60 6.31 21.53 6.73
C LEU A 60 6.24 20.32 7.66
N LEU A 61 6.36 19.13 7.07
CA LEU A 61 6.39 17.87 7.80
C LEU A 61 7.74 17.19 7.63
N GLU A 62 8.22 16.56 8.68
CA GLU A 62 9.44 15.75 8.70
C GLU A 62 9.11 14.33 9.12
N ASP A 63 9.78 13.32 8.56
CA ASP A 63 9.60 11.95 9.04
C ASP A 63 10.30 11.70 10.39
N ASP A 64 9.91 10.63 11.07
CA ASP A 64 10.48 10.22 12.36
C ASP A 64 12.02 10.15 12.38
N ASP A 65 12.64 9.82 11.24
CA ASP A 65 14.09 9.71 11.09
C ASP A 65 14.78 11.07 10.90
N GLY A 66 14.04 12.14 10.61
CA GLY A 66 14.62 13.44 10.34
C GLY A 66 15.38 13.48 9.03
N ASP A 67 14.94 12.75 7.99
CA ASP A 67 15.64 12.60 6.72
C ASP A 67 14.82 13.10 5.51
N ARG A 68 13.49 13.05 5.59
CA ARG A 68 12.59 13.49 4.52
C ARG A 68 11.75 14.66 4.97
N LEU A 69 11.70 15.69 4.13
CA LEU A 69 10.85 16.86 4.37
C LEU A 69 9.79 16.98 3.30
N MET A 70 8.54 17.16 3.73
CA MET A 70 7.39 17.36 2.88
C MET A 70 6.84 18.77 3.10
N MET A 71 6.72 19.53 2.01
CA MET A 71 6.06 20.82 2.02
C MET A 71 4.64 20.69 1.48
N CYS A 72 3.68 21.09 2.28
CA CYS A 72 2.26 21.01 1.96
C CYS A 72 1.58 22.38 2.05
N PHE A 73 0.75 22.72 1.07
CA PHE A 73 -0.17 23.87 1.15
C PHE A 73 -1.58 23.36 1.32
N VAL A 74 -2.28 23.93 2.30
CA VAL A 74 -3.66 23.56 2.61
C VAL A 74 -4.61 24.73 2.34
N ALA A 75 -5.89 24.42 2.20
CA ALA A 75 -6.96 25.42 2.23
C ALA A 75 -8.03 24.98 3.22
N GLU A 76 -8.50 25.95 3.99
CA GLU A 76 -9.80 25.91 4.61
C GLU A 76 -10.79 26.54 3.62
N THR A 77 -11.81 25.80 3.23
CA THR A 77 -12.88 26.40 2.41
C THR A 77 -14.00 26.83 3.35
N PRO A 78 -14.74 27.92 3.08
CA PRO A 78 -15.85 28.37 3.93
C PRO A 78 -16.96 27.33 4.14
N GLN A 79 -16.93 26.25 3.37
CA GLN A 79 -17.91 25.17 3.36
C GLN A 79 -17.35 23.84 3.90
N SER A 80 -16.05 23.72 4.17
CA SER A 80 -15.46 22.44 4.58
C SER A 80 -15.36 22.35 6.11
N ALA A 81 -15.82 21.22 6.64
CA ALA A 81 -15.52 20.79 8.01
C ALA A 81 -14.08 20.25 8.14
N GLU A 82 -13.32 20.23 7.04
CA GLU A 82 -12.03 19.57 6.91
C GLU A 82 -11.02 20.47 6.16
N ILE A 83 -9.74 20.33 6.51
CA ILE A 83 -8.63 21.00 5.84
C ILE A 83 -8.27 20.21 4.59
N VAL A 84 -8.33 20.85 3.42
CA VAL A 84 -8.01 20.20 2.14
C VAL A 84 -6.56 20.47 1.77
N THR A 85 -5.80 19.41 1.49
CA THR A 85 -4.45 19.54 0.93
C THR A 85 -4.54 19.90 -0.55
N GLN A 86 -4.00 21.06 -0.92
CA GLN A 86 -3.95 21.51 -2.31
C GLN A 86 -2.66 21.05 -3.01
N TYR A 87 -1.56 21.05 -2.28
CA TYR A 87 -0.24 20.68 -2.77
C TYR A 87 0.53 19.99 -1.65
N CYS A 88 1.27 18.94 -1.97
CA CYS A 88 2.24 18.31 -1.07
C CYS A 88 3.37 17.72 -1.92
N LYS A 89 4.61 18.12 -1.65
CA LYS A 89 5.79 17.60 -2.35
C LYS A 89 7.00 17.48 -1.44
N PRO A 90 7.92 16.54 -1.72
CA PRO A 90 9.19 16.49 -1.05
C PRO A 90 10.01 17.74 -1.35
N VAL A 91 10.71 18.24 -0.33
CA VAL A 91 11.63 19.38 -0.42
C VAL A 91 13.03 19.04 0.10
N ARG A 92 13.21 17.84 0.65
CA ARG A 92 14.48 17.18 0.90
C ARG A 92 14.32 15.69 0.68
#